data_AF-A0A9E0Y2V4-F1
#
_entry.id   AF-A0A9E0Y2V4-F1
#
_cell.length_a   1.000
_cell.length_b   1.000
_cell.length_c   1.000
_cell.angle_alpha   90.00
_cell.angle_beta   90.00
_cell.angle_gamma   90.00
#
_symmetry.space_group_name_H-M   'P 1'
#
loop_
_entity.id
_entity.type
_entity.pdbx_description
1 polymer ?
#
loop_
_entity_poly.entity_id
_entity_poly.type
_entity_poly.pdbx_seq_one_letter_code
_entity_poly.pdbx_strand_id
1 'polypeptide(L)'
;MDIELALNTLHKFRQVNKYETFREILPSIVFLPKRERELVTKILDHCAHDLILLLRQGNKKAIKKELKIVLIECMDALAIAKINSDNREFGYQLGWYLAEKVHINLKTGTEKKLWGYWQVEGFEVSVPIRPRISTKAKERVNNN
;
A
#
# COMPACT_ATOMS: atom_id res chain seq x y z
N MET A 1 -15.29 9.68 8.63
CA MET A 1 -15.19 8.64 7.60
C MET A 1 -16.59 8.11 7.37
N ASP A 2 -17.08 8.31 6.17
CA ASP A 2 -18.26 7.61 5.67
C ASP A 2 -17.84 6.16 5.36
N ILE A 3 -18.33 5.21 6.16
CA ILE A 3 -17.94 3.80 6.08
C ILE A 3 -18.50 3.16 4.82
N GLU A 4 -19.70 3.53 4.40
CA GLU A 4 -20.36 2.96 3.23
C GLU A 4 -19.65 3.40 1.94
N LEU A 5 -19.30 4.68 1.86
CA LEU A 5 -18.49 5.20 0.76
C LEU A 5 -17.11 4.53 0.69
N ALA A 6 -16.44 4.35 1.85
CA ALA A 6 -15.14 3.68 1.92
C ALA A 6 -15.24 2.22 1.46
N LEU A 7 -16.24 1.46 1.95
CA LEU A 7 -16.48 0.08 1.55
C LEU A 7 -16.73 -0.04 0.04
N ASN A 8 -17.62 0.80 -0.51
CA ASN A 8 -17.90 0.81 -1.94
C ASN A 8 -16.65 1.09 -2.78
N THR A 9 -15.81 2.03 -2.33
CA THR A 9 -14.55 2.37 -3.00
C THR A 9 -13.58 1.19 -2.97
N LEU A 10 -13.40 0.54 -1.82
CA LEU A 10 -12.51 -0.61 -1.67
C LEU A 10 -12.98 -1.83 -2.49
N HIS A 11 -14.29 -2.05 -2.56
CA HIS A 11 -14.86 -3.10 -3.41
C HIS A 11 -14.57 -2.87 -4.89
N LYS A 12 -14.79 -1.64 -5.39
CA LYS A 12 -14.47 -1.26 -6.77
C LYS A 12 -12.97 -1.39 -7.04
N PHE A 13 -12.13 -0.89 -6.14
CA PHE A 13 -10.67 -0.96 -6.27
C PHE A 13 -10.15 -2.39 -6.48
N ARG A 14 -10.79 -3.40 -5.87
CA ARG A 14 -10.43 -4.81 -6.05
C ARG A 14 -10.80 -5.39 -7.41
N GLN A 15 -11.77 -4.80 -8.11
CA GLN A 15 -12.31 -5.32 -9.36
C GLN A 15 -11.67 -4.68 -10.59
N VAL A 16 -11.09 -3.49 -10.45
CA VAL A 16 -10.49 -2.78 -11.58
C VAL A 16 -9.08 -3.31 -11.90
N ASN A 17 -8.76 -3.32 -13.20
CA ASN A 17 -7.39 -3.51 -13.64
C ASN A 17 -6.60 -2.22 -13.37
N LYS A 18 -5.81 -2.25 -12.30
CA LYS A 18 -5.08 -1.08 -11.79
C LYS A 18 -4.13 -0.48 -12.83
N TYR A 19 -3.48 -1.29 -13.65
CA TYR A 19 -2.53 -0.78 -14.64
C TYR A 19 -3.24 -0.18 -15.85
N GLU A 20 -4.29 -0.83 -16.36
CA GLU A 20 -5.06 -0.29 -17.48
C GLU A 20 -5.84 0.97 -17.09
N THR A 21 -6.36 1.03 -15.86
CA THR A 21 -7.10 2.19 -15.35
C THR A 21 -6.26 3.47 -15.37
N PHE A 22 -4.95 3.35 -15.16
CA PHE A 22 -4.03 4.48 -15.12
C PHE A 22 -3.24 4.67 -16.42
N ARG A 23 -3.56 3.93 -17.48
CA ARG A 23 -2.84 3.98 -18.77
C ARG A 23 -2.85 5.38 -19.40
N GLU A 24 -3.93 6.12 -19.27
CA GLU A 24 -4.03 7.47 -19.86
C GLU A 24 -3.11 8.49 -19.14
N ILE A 25 -2.89 8.29 -17.84
CA ILE A 25 -2.12 9.20 -16.98
C ILE A 25 -0.65 8.80 -16.96
N LEU A 26 -0.38 7.49 -16.94
CA LEU A 26 0.97 6.92 -16.90
C LEU A 26 1.10 5.82 -17.98
N PRO A 27 1.23 6.19 -19.27
CA PRO A 27 1.19 5.22 -20.37
C PRO A 27 2.28 4.15 -20.31
N SER A 28 3.41 4.42 -19.67
CA SER A 28 4.52 3.47 -19.55
C SER A 28 4.24 2.30 -18.61
N ILE A 29 3.33 2.45 -17.63
CA ILE A 29 3.14 1.43 -16.57
C ILE A 29 2.55 0.13 -17.11
N VAL A 30 1.78 0.19 -18.21
CA VAL A 30 1.17 -1.01 -18.80
C VAL A 30 2.18 -1.93 -19.46
N PHE A 31 3.37 -1.42 -19.79
CA PHE A 31 4.46 -2.18 -20.38
C PHE A 31 5.39 -2.84 -19.34
N LEU A 32 5.14 -2.58 -18.04
CA LEU A 32 5.92 -3.20 -16.98
C LEU A 32 5.75 -4.73 -16.94
N PRO A 33 6.74 -5.48 -16.43
CA PRO A 33 6.71 -6.94 -16.42
C PRO A 33 5.41 -7.49 -15.82
N LYS A 34 4.70 -8.32 -16.60
CA LYS A 34 3.36 -8.83 -16.23
C LYS A 34 3.35 -9.48 -14.84
N ARG A 35 4.34 -10.32 -14.54
CA ARG A 35 4.46 -11.00 -13.24
C ARG A 35 4.56 -10.02 -12.06
N GLU A 36 5.29 -8.92 -12.24
CA GLU A 36 5.43 -7.90 -11.20
C GLU A 36 4.15 -7.09 -11.04
N ARG A 37 3.47 -6.75 -12.16
CA ARG A 37 2.17 -6.09 -12.14
C ARG A 37 1.12 -6.91 -11.40
N GLU A 38 1.09 -8.22 -11.65
CA GLU A 38 0.22 -9.17 -10.96
C GLU A 38 0.55 -9.22 -9.47
N LEU A 39 1.83 -9.27 -9.09
CA LEU A 39 2.24 -9.27 -7.68
C LEU A 39 1.82 -8.00 -6.94
N VAL A 40 2.05 -6.82 -7.53
CA VAL A 40 1.59 -5.54 -6.97
C VAL A 40 0.08 -5.52 -6.81
N THR A 41 -0.65 -5.96 -7.84
CA THR A 41 -2.11 -6.03 -7.83
C THR A 41 -2.62 -6.92 -6.70
N LYS A 42 -2.05 -8.12 -6.54
CA LYS A 42 -2.40 -9.05 -5.45
C LYS A 42 -2.15 -8.45 -4.06
N ILE A 43 -1.00 -7.80 -3.85
CA ILE A 43 -0.67 -7.16 -2.56
C ILE A 43 -1.73 -6.11 -2.20
N LEU A 44 -2.06 -5.25 -3.16
CA LEU A 44 -3.05 -4.19 -2.97
C LEU A 44 -4.47 -4.74 -2.78
N ASP A 45 -4.83 -5.81 -3.48
CA ASP A 45 -6.14 -6.44 -3.35
C ASP A 45 -6.34 -7.15 -2.02
N HIS A 46 -5.30 -7.79 -1.49
CA HIS A 46 -5.29 -8.33 -0.13
C HIS A 46 -5.41 -7.20 0.90
N CYS A 47 -4.67 -6.10 0.73
CA CYS A 47 -4.80 -4.95 1.62
C CYS A 47 -6.24 -4.42 1.62
N ALA A 48 -6.82 -4.16 0.45
CA ALA A 48 -8.19 -3.68 0.33
C ALA A 48 -9.21 -4.66 0.95
N HIS A 49 -8.98 -5.97 0.82
CA HIS A 49 -9.82 -6.99 1.46
C HIS A 49 -9.78 -6.90 2.99
N ASP A 50 -8.59 -6.81 3.58
CA ASP A 50 -8.44 -6.68 5.04
C ASP A 50 -9.08 -5.40 5.58
N LEU A 51 -8.92 -4.29 4.85
CA LEU A 51 -9.57 -3.02 5.19
C LEU A 51 -11.10 -3.15 5.17
N ILE A 52 -11.66 -3.84 4.18
CA ILE A 52 -13.11 -4.13 4.11
C ILE A 52 -13.56 -4.93 5.34
N LEU A 53 -12.83 -5.98 5.72
CA LEU A 53 -13.17 -6.82 6.88
C LEU A 53 -13.19 -5.99 8.16
N LEU A 54 -12.17 -5.16 8.40
CA LEU A 54 -12.09 -4.30 9.58
C LEU A 54 -13.21 -3.27 9.62
N LEU A 55 -13.53 -2.64 8.49
CA LEU A 55 -14.62 -1.65 8.42
C LEU A 55 -15.99 -2.25 8.72
N ARG A 56 -16.22 -3.52 8.38
CA ARG A 56 -17.47 -4.25 8.67
C ARG A 56 -17.65 -4.61 10.14
N GLN A 57 -16.58 -4.65 10.94
CA GLN A 57 -16.63 -5.04 12.37
C GLN A 57 -17.21 -3.96 13.31
N GLY A 58 -17.51 -2.75 12.82
CA GLY A 58 -18.40 -1.78 13.48
C GLY A 58 -17.87 -0.99 14.70
N ASN A 59 -16.75 -1.38 15.32
CA ASN A 59 -16.24 -0.71 16.53
C ASN A 59 -15.25 0.46 16.23
N LYS A 60 -15.80 1.66 16.01
CA LYS A 60 -15.12 2.84 15.42
C LYS A 60 -13.77 3.27 16.02
N LYS A 61 -13.50 3.04 17.32
CA LYS A 61 -12.26 3.52 17.99
C LYS A 61 -11.08 2.54 17.86
N ALA A 62 -11.31 1.24 17.98
CA ALA A 62 -10.29 0.22 17.80
C ALA A 62 -9.83 0.14 16.33
N ILE A 63 -10.82 0.24 15.41
CA ILE A 63 -10.64 0.11 13.96
C ILE A 63 -9.53 0.99 13.39
N LYS A 64 -9.37 2.24 13.84
CA LYS A 64 -8.33 3.12 13.27
C LYS A 64 -6.91 2.60 13.46
N LYS A 65 -6.62 1.97 14.60
CA LYS A 65 -5.30 1.39 14.88
C LYS A 65 -5.09 0.16 13.99
N GLU A 66 -6.09 -0.70 13.86
CA GLU A 66 -6.02 -1.89 13.02
C GLU A 66 -5.90 -1.54 11.52
N LEU A 67 -6.68 -0.58 11.02
CA LEU A 67 -6.58 -0.10 9.63
C LEU A 67 -5.18 0.41 9.32
N LYS A 68 -4.59 1.16 10.25
CA LYS A 68 -3.23 1.66 10.11
C LYS A 68 -2.20 0.54 10.05
N ILE A 69 -2.35 -0.49 10.89
CA ILE A 69 -1.46 -1.66 10.85
C ILE A 69 -1.56 -2.34 9.49
N VAL A 70 -2.77 -2.62 8.99
CA VAL A 70 -2.99 -3.26 7.68
C VAL A 70 -2.33 -2.46 6.54
N LEU A 71 -2.45 -1.14 6.58
CA LEU A 71 -1.82 -0.27 5.58
C LEU A 71 -0.30 -0.30 5.67
N ILE A 72 0.29 -0.24 6.87
CA ILE A 72 1.75 -0.37 7.05
C ILE A 72 2.24 -1.72 6.52
N GLU A 73 1.55 -2.81 6.84
CA GLU A 73 1.89 -4.15 6.34
C GLU A 73 1.80 -4.25 4.82
N CYS A 74 0.87 -3.53 4.18
CA CYS A 74 0.79 -3.43 2.73
C CYS A 74 2.01 -2.69 2.15
N MET A 75 2.39 -1.55 2.74
CA MET A 75 3.55 -0.77 2.29
C MET A 75 4.86 -1.55 2.48
N ASP A 76 4.98 -2.30 3.58
CA ASP A 76 6.11 -3.20 3.83
C ASP A 76 6.17 -4.34 2.81
N ALA A 77 5.02 -4.93 2.45
CA ALA A 77 4.96 -5.99 1.45
C ALA A 77 5.41 -5.48 0.07
N LEU A 78 5.00 -4.27 -0.32
CA LEU A 78 5.50 -3.62 -1.54
C LEU A 78 7.01 -3.33 -1.47
N ALA A 79 7.52 -2.95 -0.29
CA ALA A 79 8.94 -2.64 -0.08
C ALA A 79 9.86 -3.83 -0.36
N ILE A 80 9.45 -5.03 0.10
CA ILE A 80 10.27 -6.25 0.03
C ILE A 80 9.95 -7.12 -1.18
N ALA A 81 8.89 -6.79 -1.94
CA ALA A 81 8.53 -7.54 -3.14
C ALA A 81 9.66 -7.50 -4.17
N LYS A 82 9.90 -8.64 -4.84
CA LYS A 82 10.87 -8.77 -5.93
C LYS A 82 10.30 -8.15 -7.22
N ILE A 83 10.16 -6.83 -7.21
CA ILE A 83 9.65 -5.98 -8.29
C ILE A 83 10.62 -4.83 -8.54
N ASN A 84 10.62 -4.30 -9.76
CA ASN A 84 11.39 -3.14 -10.17
C ASN A 84 10.91 -1.85 -9.45
N SER A 85 11.67 -0.77 -9.60
CA SER A 85 11.38 0.52 -8.99
C SER A 85 10.01 1.06 -9.39
N ASP A 86 9.65 0.93 -10.66
CA ASP A 86 8.46 1.58 -11.22
C ASP A 86 7.18 0.90 -10.75
N ASN A 87 7.16 -0.44 -10.72
CA ASN A 87 6.07 -1.23 -10.12
C ASN A 87 5.94 -0.93 -8.63
N ARG A 88 7.07 -0.75 -7.93
CA ARG A 88 7.06 -0.44 -6.50
C ARG A 88 6.49 0.94 -6.23
N GLU A 89 6.96 1.95 -6.96
CA GLU A 89 6.48 3.33 -6.85
C GLU A 89 4.98 3.43 -7.17
N PHE A 90 4.55 2.81 -8.26
CA PHE A 90 3.12 2.74 -8.60
C PHE A 90 2.32 2.04 -7.51
N GLY A 91 2.82 0.92 -6.98
CA GLY A 91 2.22 0.22 -5.85
C GLY A 91 2.07 1.12 -4.61
N TYR A 92 3.10 1.91 -4.29
CA TYR A 92 3.05 2.86 -3.18
C TYR A 92 2.01 3.95 -3.37
N GLN A 93 1.93 4.53 -4.57
CA GLN A 93 0.91 5.53 -4.89
C GLN A 93 -0.51 4.99 -4.65
N LEU A 94 -0.77 3.75 -5.07
CA LEU A 94 -2.04 3.09 -4.81
C LEU A 94 -2.24 2.73 -3.32
N GLY A 95 -1.18 2.38 -2.59
CA GLY A 95 -1.23 2.19 -1.14
C GLY A 95 -1.60 3.47 -0.38
N TRP A 96 -1.05 4.62 -0.82
CA TRP A 96 -1.42 5.94 -0.30
C TRP A 96 -2.86 6.31 -0.62
N TYR A 97 -3.32 6.03 -1.83
CA TYR A 97 -4.72 6.19 -2.21
C TYR A 97 -5.64 5.40 -1.27
N LEU A 98 -5.33 4.12 -0.98
CA LEU A 98 -6.12 3.33 -0.03
C LEU A 98 -6.16 3.97 1.36
N ALA A 99 -5.02 4.44 1.88
CA ALA A 99 -4.94 5.10 3.17
C ALA A 99 -5.81 6.37 3.25
N GLU A 100 -5.82 7.17 2.17
CA GLU A 100 -6.69 8.33 2.03
C GLU A 100 -8.17 7.94 2.10
N LYS A 101 -8.59 6.90 1.36
CA LYS A 101 -10.00 6.46 1.31
C LYS A 101 -10.52 5.91 2.63
N VAL A 102 -9.64 5.38 3.48
CA VAL A 102 -10.01 4.96 4.85
C VAL A 102 -9.67 6.00 5.92
N HIS A 103 -9.34 7.25 5.53
CA HIS A 103 -9.00 8.36 6.41
C HIS A 103 -7.90 8.02 7.45
N ILE A 104 -6.90 7.24 7.04
CA ILE A 104 -5.73 6.93 7.85
C ILE A 104 -4.57 7.79 7.40
N ASN A 105 -4.05 8.58 8.35
CA ASN A 105 -2.83 9.32 8.15
C ASN A 105 -1.63 8.42 8.48
N LEU A 106 -0.88 7.99 7.46
CA LEU A 106 0.36 7.23 7.65
C LEU A 106 1.56 8.14 7.96
N LYS A 107 1.44 9.47 7.89
CA LYS A 107 2.54 10.42 8.20
C LYS A 107 2.99 10.37 9.66
N THR A 108 2.09 10.05 10.58
CA THR A 108 2.38 9.94 12.01
C THR A 108 2.51 8.48 12.39
N GLY A 109 3.71 7.97 12.63
CA GLY A 109 3.97 6.58 13.04
C GLY A 109 4.46 5.64 11.95
N THR A 110 4.77 6.16 10.77
CA THR A 110 5.91 5.64 10.01
C THR A 110 7.08 6.55 10.36
N GLU A 111 8.08 6.05 11.12
CA GLU A 111 9.36 6.77 11.30
C GLU A 111 10.08 6.98 9.96
N LYS A 112 9.52 6.43 8.88
CA LYS A 112 9.97 6.55 7.51
C LYS A 112 8.84 7.04 6.64
N LYS A 113 8.79 8.36 6.43
CA LYS A 113 8.16 8.94 5.24
C LYS A 113 8.69 8.18 4.02
N LEU A 114 7.79 7.76 3.13
CA LEU A 114 8.09 7.30 1.76
C LEU A 114 8.46 8.51 0.85
N TRP A 115 9.28 9.45 1.31
CA TRP A 115 10.66 9.68 0.86
C TRP A 115 11.70 8.60 1.22
N GLY A 116 11.26 7.36 1.43
CA GLY A 116 11.82 6.36 2.35
C GLY A 116 13.03 5.57 1.88
N TYR A 117 13.88 6.17 1.05
CA TYR A 117 15.25 5.69 0.84
C TYR A 117 16.31 6.71 1.28
N TRP A 118 15.87 7.81 1.88
CA TRP A 118 16.70 8.97 2.11
C TRP A 118 16.32 9.61 3.45
N GLN A 119 17.20 9.48 4.43
CA GLN A 119 17.22 10.32 5.61
C GLN A 119 18.16 11.48 5.28
N VAL A 120 17.71 12.73 5.43
CA VAL A 120 18.62 13.87 5.29
C VAL A 120 19.27 14.09 6.66
N GLU A 121 20.55 13.76 6.77
CA GLU A 121 21.36 14.00 7.96
C GLU A 121 22.34 15.14 7.64
N GLY A 122 22.07 16.34 8.17
CA GLY A 122 22.82 17.53 7.79
C GLY A 122 22.56 17.94 6.33
N PHE A 123 23.60 17.91 5.49
CA PHE A 123 23.52 18.20 4.05
C PHE A 123 23.61 16.93 3.19
N GLU A 124 23.64 15.75 3.79
CA GLU A 124 23.79 14.48 3.09
C GLU A 124 22.52 13.65 3.15
N VAL A 125 22.35 12.81 2.15
CA VAL A 125 21.20 11.92 2.02
C VAL A 125 21.67 10.50 2.32
N SER A 126 21.33 9.98 3.49
CA SER A 126 21.73 8.65 3.95
C SER A 126 20.62 7.60 3.73
N VAL A 127 21.02 6.37 3.38
CA VAL A 127 20.09 5.25 3.22
C VAL A 127 19.54 4.85 4.60
N PRO A 128 18.22 4.83 4.82
CA PRO A 128 17.66 4.69 6.16
C PRO A 128 17.89 3.27 6.72
N ILE A 129 18.22 3.19 8.03
CA ILE A 129 18.38 1.95 8.82
C ILE A 129 17.21 0.99 8.55
N ARG A 130 17.43 -0.16 7.90
CA ARG A 130 16.38 -1.10 7.41
C ARG A 130 15.10 -1.07 8.29
N PRO A 131 13.93 -0.69 7.74
CA PRO A 131 12.71 -0.65 8.53
C PRO A 131 12.44 -2.02 9.14
N ARG A 132 11.88 -2.05 10.35
CA ARG A 132 11.35 -3.30 10.91
C ARG A 132 10.15 -3.75 10.07
N ILE A 133 10.38 -4.67 9.14
CA ILE A 133 9.36 -5.29 8.31
C ILE A 133 8.53 -6.25 9.16
N SER A 134 7.21 -6.12 9.12
CA SER A 134 6.32 -7.03 9.84
C SER A 134 6.44 -8.49 9.35
N THR A 135 6.27 -9.46 10.25
CA THR A 135 6.30 -10.89 9.87
C THR A 135 5.20 -11.21 8.86
N LYS A 136 4.01 -10.64 9.03
CA LYS A 136 2.87 -10.79 8.11
C LYS A 136 3.17 -10.27 6.70
N ALA A 137 3.91 -9.17 6.57
CA ALA A 137 4.32 -8.66 5.27
C ALA A 137 5.22 -9.66 4.52
N LYS A 138 6.13 -10.34 5.25
CA LYS A 138 6.99 -11.38 4.67
C LYS A 138 6.19 -12.60 4.20
N GLU A 139 5.26 -13.08 5.02
CA GLU A 139 4.36 -14.18 4.66
C GLU A 139 3.54 -13.85 3.41
N ARG A 140 3.02 -12.63 3.31
CA ARG A 140 2.26 -12.17 2.13
C ARG A 140 3.07 -12.21 0.84
N VAL A 141 4.35 -11.84 0.87
CA VAL A 141 5.18 -11.88 -0.34
C VAL A 141 5.56 -13.32 -0.71
N ASN A 142 5.77 -14.19 0.27
CA ASN A 142 6.17 -15.58 0.03
C ASN A 142 5.01 -16.48 -0.44
N ASN A 143 3.77 -16.15 -0.09
CA ASN A 143 2.57 -16.92 -0.47
C ASN A 143 1.94 -16.48 -1.81
N ASN A 144 2.57 -15.55 -2.54
CA ASN A 144 2.05 -14.94 -3.77
C ASN A 144 2.81 -15.31 -5.04
#